data_AF-A0A0G1TWD9-F1
#
_entry.id   AF-A0A0G1TWD9-F1
#
_cell.length_a   1.000
_cell.length_b   1.000
_cell.length_c   1.000
_cell.angle_alpha   90.00
_cell.angle_beta   90.00
_cell.angle_gamma   90.00
#
_symmetry.space_group_name_H-M   'P 1'
#
loop_
_entity.id
_entity.type
_entity.pdbx_description
1 polymer ?
#
loop_
_entity_poly.entity_id
_entity_poly.type
_entity_poly.pdbx_seq_one_letter_code
_entity_poly.pdbx_strand_id
1 'polypeptide(L)'
;MIEKTKFKTYGSYPVFFICGITFFILVPTVVLFLISLTGYAVVPLKIPLATTAIIDGGIIFLVWKRKRSELFIILASLVVAIIIINTLVIKYSNTPRINTHDNRRIADIKQLELAVELYFNYKGGYPPTTSGCYPISVLDSFLSPDFITRVPRERFEEIGHDIYQYGVSPDGSQVVLKAALDKERPVLKSDLDGNVFGCNCDDPNYCIRVNK
;
A
#
# COMPACT_ATOMS: atom_id res chain seq x y z
N MET A 1 -48.12 -22.06 -27.24
CA MET A 1 -46.96 -21.90 -28.16
C MET A 1 -45.86 -21.18 -27.40
N ILE A 2 -44.65 -21.75 -27.40
CA ILE A 2 -43.30 -21.15 -27.31
C ILE A 2 -42.34 -22.25 -26.81
N GLU A 3 -41.83 -22.96 -27.82
CA GLU A 3 -40.49 -23.50 -28.05
C GLU A 3 -39.53 -23.83 -26.86
N LYS A 4 -39.18 -25.11 -26.73
CA LYS A 4 -38.07 -25.60 -25.90
C LYS A 4 -36.74 -25.43 -26.67
N THR A 5 -35.88 -24.53 -26.23
CA THR A 5 -34.50 -24.44 -26.74
C THR A 5 -33.62 -25.54 -26.12
N LYS A 6 -33.12 -26.44 -26.98
CA LYS A 6 -32.11 -27.45 -26.60
C LYS A 6 -30.77 -26.75 -26.35
N PHE A 7 -30.30 -26.73 -25.11
CA PHE A 7 -28.93 -26.35 -24.78
C PHE A 7 -27.98 -27.48 -25.18
N LYS A 8 -27.13 -27.24 -26.18
CA LYS A 8 -26.12 -28.18 -26.66
C LYS A 8 -24.93 -28.14 -25.71
N THR A 9 -24.75 -29.19 -24.90
CA THR A 9 -23.58 -29.39 -24.05
C THR A 9 -22.34 -29.59 -24.92
N TYR A 10 -21.46 -28.59 -24.97
CA TYR A 10 -20.11 -28.76 -25.50
C TYR A 10 -19.27 -29.53 -24.47
N GLY A 11 -18.68 -30.64 -24.90
CA GLY A 11 -17.97 -31.60 -24.08
C GLY A 11 -16.85 -30.97 -23.25
N SER A 12 -17.01 -31.04 -21.93
CA SER A 12 -16.09 -30.55 -20.89
C SER A 12 -14.91 -31.52 -20.68
N TYR A 13 -14.31 -32.03 -21.75
CA TYR A 13 -13.25 -33.04 -21.68
C TYR A 13 -11.81 -32.51 -21.88
N PRO A 14 -11.52 -31.41 -22.59
CA PRO A 14 -10.13 -31.01 -22.82
C PRO A 14 -9.49 -30.25 -21.64
N VAL A 15 -10.29 -29.53 -20.83
CA VAL A 15 -9.76 -28.69 -19.73
C VAL A 15 -9.28 -29.53 -18.53
N PHE A 16 -9.97 -30.62 -18.24
CA PHE A 16 -9.61 -31.54 -17.15
C PHE A 16 -8.34 -32.35 -17.45
N PHE A 17 -8.08 -32.63 -18.74
CA PHE A 17 -6.89 -33.38 -19.16
C PHE A 17 -5.62 -32.52 -19.02
N ILE A 18 -5.72 -31.22 -19.37
CA ILE A 18 -4.60 -30.28 -19.31
C ILE A 18 -4.23 -29.95 -17.85
N CYS A 19 -5.23 -29.80 -16.96
CA CYS A 19 -4.99 -29.44 -15.56
C CYS A 19 -4.36 -30.57 -14.72
N GLY A 20 -4.69 -31.84 -15.01
CA GLY A 20 -4.07 -32.99 -14.35
C GLY A 20 -2.59 -33.19 -14.76
N ILE A 21 -2.28 -32.96 -16.03
CA ILE A 21 -0.91 -33.06 -16.57
C ILE A 21 -0.03 -31.95 -15.99
N THR A 22 -0.54 -30.71 -15.87
CA THR A 22 0.24 -29.61 -15.30
C THR A 22 0.54 -29.82 -13.83
N PHE A 23 -0.41 -30.32 -13.02
CA PHE A 23 -0.17 -30.59 -11.59
C PHE A 23 0.85 -31.71 -11.35
N PHE A 24 0.80 -32.79 -12.15
CA PHE A 24 1.73 -33.92 -12.01
C PHE A 24 3.14 -33.62 -12.51
N ILE A 25 3.33 -32.66 -13.41
CA ILE A 25 4.66 -32.25 -13.89
C ILE A 25 5.24 -31.11 -13.05
N LEU A 26 4.41 -30.14 -12.61
CA LEU A 26 4.89 -28.99 -11.83
C LEU A 26 5.28 -29.36 -10.40
N VAL A 27 4.55 -30.26 -9.74
CA VAL A 27 4.84 -30.57 -8.33
C VAL A 27 6.20 -31.28 -8.15
N PRO A 28 6.55 -32.33 -8.92
CA PRO A 28 7.87 -32.96 -8.81
C PRO A 28 9.00 -32.04 -9.25
N THR A 29 8.80 -31.21 -10.28
CA THR A 29 9.84 -30.28 -10.76
C THR A 29 10.10 -29.16 -9.77
N VAL A 30 9.06 -28.62 -9.12
CA VAL A 30 9.21 -27.64 -8.05
C VAL A 30 9.86 -28.26 -6.81
N VAL A 31 9.51 -29.50 -6.45
CA VAL A 31 10.15 -30.21 -5.33
C VAL A 31 11.64 -30.47 -5.60
N LEU A 32 11.99 -30.93 -6.79
CA LEU A 32 13.39 -31.13 -7.20
C LEU A 32 14.17 -29.80 -7.25
N PHE A 33 13.54 -28.72 -7.70
CA PHE A 33 14.13 -27.38 -7.70
C PHE A 33 14.36 -26.85 -6.28
N LEU A 34 13.40 -27.04 -5.37
CA LEU A 34 13.55 -26.66 -3.96
C LEU A 34 14.63 -27.50 -3.24
N ILE A 35 14.71 -28.80 -3.53
CA ILE A 35 15.78 -29.67 -3.00
C ILE A 35 17.16 -29.19 -3.48
N SER A 36 17.28 -28.79 -4.76
CA SER A 36 18.51 -28.20 -5.32
C SER A 36 18.90 -26.87 -4.68
N LEU A 37 17.93 -26.07 -4.21
CA LEU A 37 18.19 -24.79 -3.53
C LEU A 37 18.63 -24.99 -2.08
N THR A 38 18.20 -26.07 -1.43
CA THR A 38 18.52 -26.36 -0.02
C THR A 38 19.88 -27.02 0.21
N GLY A 39 20.65 -27.33 -0.85
CA GLY A 39 22.03 -27.78 -0.73
C GLY A 39 22.24 -29.09 0.04
N TYR A 40 21.19 -29.90 0.24
CA TYR A 40 21.34 -31.23 0.81
C TYR A 40 22.13 -32.10 -0.17
N ALA A 41 23.38 -32.39 0.19
CA ALA A 41 24.25 -33.32 -0.50
C ALA A 41 23.56 -34.70 -0.53
N VAL A 42 22.84 -34.97 -1.62
CA VAL A 42 22.45 -36.33 -1.96
C VAL A 42 23.73 -37.14 -2.11
N VAL A 43 23.87 -38.12 -1.23
CA VAL A 43 24.82 -39.24 -1.30
C VAL A 43 25.07 -39.57 -2.78
N PRO A 44 26.32 -39.79 -3.24
CA PRO A 44 26.62 -40.08 -4.64
C PRO A 44 26.21 -41.53 -4.99
N LEU A 45 24.98 -41.90 -4.70
CA LEU A 45 24.35 -43.06 -5.29
C LEU A 45 23.96 -42.61 -6.70
N LYS A 46 24.80 -42.96 -7.68
CA LYS A 46 24.48 -42.84 -9.11
C LYS A 46 23.34 -43.82 -9.42
N ILE A 47 22.13 -43.51 -8.96
CA ILE A 47 20.95 -44.22 -9.40
C ILE A 47 20.68 -43.69 -10.82
N PRO A 48 20.74 -44.54 -11.86
CA PRO A 48 20.60 -44.06 -13.24
C PRO A 48 19.24 -43.38 -13.41
N LEU A 49 19.19 -42.28 -14.16
CA LEU A 49 17.99 -41.48 -14.45
C LEU A 49 16.76 -42.32 -14.89
N ALA A 50 17.02 -43.50 -15.46
CA ALA A 50 16.00 -44.48 -15.83
C ALA A 50 15.21 -45.03 -14.63
N THR A 51 15.84 -45.21 -13.47
CA THR A 51 15.19 -45.80 -12.27
C THR A 51 14.22 -44.83 -11.61
N THR A 52 14.54 -43.53 -11.58
CA THR A 52 13.61 -42.50 -11.08
C THR A 52 12.41 -42.36 -12.02
N ALA A 53 12.63 -42.41 -13.34
CA ALA A 53 11.55 -42.37 -14.32
C ALA A 53 10.59 -43.58 -14.25
N ILE A 54 11.10 -44.77 -13.90
CA ILE A 54 10.28 -45.97 -13.70
C ILE A 54 9.46 -45.87 -12.40
N ILE A 55 10.02 -45.29 -11.34
CA ILE A 55 9.31 -45.07 -10.08
C ILE A 55 8.23 -44.00 -10.26
N ASP A 56 8.56 -42.87 -10.89
CA ASP A 56 7.62 -41.79 -11.16
C ASP A 56 6.52 -42.25 -12.14
N GLY A 57 6.90 -42.90 -13.24
CA GLY A 57 5.96 -43.48 -14.20
C GLY A 57 5.10 -44.59 -13.60
N GLY A 58 5.67 -45.40 -12.70
CA GLY A 58 4.96 -46.47 -11.98
C GLY A 58 3.97 -45.92 -10.97
N ILE A 59 4.33 -44.89 -10.21
CA ILE A 59 3.42 -44.20 -9.28
C ILE A 59 2.32 -43.50 -10.06
N ILE A 60 2.65 -42.79 -11.15
CA ILE A 60 1.68 -42.15 -12.04
C ILE A 60 0.73 -43.20 -12.64
N PHE A 61 1.25 -44.33 -13.13
CA PHE A 61 0.43 -45.40 -13.71
C PHE A 61 -0.45 -46.10 -12.67
N LEU A 62 0.06 -46.33 -11.45
CA LEU A 62 -0.72 -46.90 -10.35
C LEU A 62 -1.81 -45.94 -9.86
N VAL A 63 -1.53 -44.64 -9.82
CA VAL A 63 -2.53 -43.60 -9.51
C VAL A 63 -3.56 -43.49 -10.66
N TRP A 64 -3.13 -43.59 -11.92
CA TRP A 64 -4.01 -43.54 -13.08
C TRP A 64 -4.96 -44.76 -13.17
N LYS A 65 -4.49 -45.94 -12.72
CA LYS A 65 -5.26 -47.18 -12.71
C LYS A 65 -6.26 -47.26 -11.55
N ARG A 66 -6.09 -46.45 -10.49
CA ARG A 66 -6.99 -46.46 -9.33
C ARG A 66 -8.29 -45.72 -9.67
N LYS A 67 -9.33 -46.51 -9.93
CA LYS A 67 -10.72 -46.12 -10.21
C LYS A 67 -11.09 -44.82 -9.50
N ARG A 68 -11.40 -43.77 -10.28
CA ARG A 68 -11.86 -42.44 -9.83
C ARG A 68 -12.74 -42.59 -8.59
N SER A 69 -12.16 -42.34 -7.41
CA SER A 69 -12.97 -42.17 -6.22
C SER A 69 -13.45 -40.73 -6.25
N GLU A 70 -14.76 -40.51 -6.20
CA GLU A 70 -15.37 -39.18 -6.08
C GLU A 70 -14.69 -38.37 -4.97
N LEU A 71 -14.25 -39.05 -3.92
CA LEU A 71 -13.46 -38.50 -2.82
C LEU A 71 -12.17 -37.79 -3.27
N PHE A 72 -11.41 -38.36 -4.21
CA PHE A 72 -10.17 -37.77 -4.71
C PHE A 72 -10.43 -36.47 -5.48
N ILE A 73 -11.52 -36.43 -6.27
CA ILE A 73 -11.91 -35.24 -7.04
C ILE A 73 -12.32 -34.12 -6.08
N ILE A 74 -13.12 -34.46 -5.06
CA ILE A 74 -13.54 -33.50 -4.03
C ILE A 74 -12.32 -32.93 -3.30
N LEU A 75 -11.41 -33.79 -2.82
CA LEU A 75 -10.19 -33.37 -2.12
C LEU A 75 -9.28 -32.50 -3.00
N ALA A 76 -9.06 -32.86 -4.26
CA ALA A 76 -8.24 -32.10 -5.19
C ALA A 76 -8.83 -30.70 -5.48
N SER A 77 -10.15 -30.62 -5.67
CA SER A 77 -10.82 -29.33 -5.91
C SER A 77 -10.75 -28.39 -4.69
N LEU A 78 -10.81 -28.94 -3.48
CA LEU A 78 -10.71 -28.18 -2.23
C LEU A 78 -9.31 -27.58 -2.02
N VAL A 79 -8.25 -28.34 -2.31
CA VAL A 79 -6.87 -27.84 -2.23
C VAL A 79 -6.63 -26.67 -3.18
N VAL A 80 -7.12 -26.77 -4.42
CA VAL A 80 -6.98 -25.69 -5.40
C VAL A 80 -7.75 -24.44 -4.95
N ALA A 81 -8.96 -24.58 -4.42
CA ALA A 81 -9.75 -23.46 -3.92
C ALA A 81 -9.03 -22.71 -2.77
N ILE A 82 -8.45 -23.43 -1.82
CA ILE A 82 -7.70 -22.82 -0.69
C ILE A 82 -6.47 -22.04 -1.20
N ILE A 83 -5.72 -22.61 -2.15
CA ILE A 83 -4.55 -21.94 -2.73
C ILE A 83 -4.97 -20.62 -3.39
N ILE A 84 -6.05 -20.64 -4.19
CA ILE A 84 -6.56 -19.43 -4.86
C ILE A 84 -6.96 -18.37 -3.82
N ILE A 85 -7.74 -18.75 -2.81
CA ILE A 85 -8.20 -17.81 -1.77
C ILE A 85 -7.01 -17.17 -1.05
N ASN A 86 -6.00 -17.94 -0.66
CA ASN A 86 -4.83 -17.41 0.04
C ASN A 86 -4.01 -16.43 -0.81
N THR A 87 -3.86 -16.69 -2.11
CA THR A 87 -3.14 -15.76 -2.99
C THR A 87 -3.86 -14.41 -3.14
N LEU A 88 -5.20 -14.41 -3.14
CA LEU A 88 -6.00 -13.18 -3.17
C LEU A 88 -5.87 -12.38 -1.88
N VAL A 89 -5.91 -13.06 -0.72
CA VAL A 89 -5.77 -12.41 0.60
C VAL A 89 -4.42 -11.72 0.74
N ILE A 90 -3.32 -12.37 0.34
CA ILE A 90 -1.97 -11.78 0.42
C ILE A 90 -1.86 -10.56 -0.49
N LYS A 91 -2.44 -10.60 -1.69
CA LYS A 91 -2.44 -9.46 -2.62
C LYS A 91 -3.19 -8.25 -2.06
N TYR A 92 -4.23 -8.48 -1.25
CA TYR A 92 -4.96 -7.42 -0.55
C TYR A 92 -4.24 -6.92 0.70
N SER A 93 -3.41 -7.76 1.33
CA SER A 93 -2.66 -7.43 2.56
C SER A 93 -1.32 -6.71 2.31
N ASN A 94 -1.21 -5.91 1.25
CA ASN A 94 -0.08 -5.03 1.03
C ASN A 94 -0.48 -3.58 1.32
N THR A 95 -0.86 -3.28 2.57
CA THR A 95 -0.90 -1.89 3.02
C THR A 95 0.55 -1.42 3.21
N PRO A 96 1.08 -0.52 2.36
CA PRO A 96 2.39 0.06 2.60
C PRO A 96 2.39 0.68 4.00
N ARG A 97 3.46 0.47 4.76
CA ARG A 97 3.61 1.07 6.10
C ARG A 97 3.46 2.58 5.93
N ILE A 98 2.36 3.11 6.46
CA ILE A 98 2.07 4.53 6.42
C ILE A 98 3.03 5.18 7.43
N ASN A 99 3.84 6.16 7.02
CA ASN A 99 4.69 6.85 8.00
C ASN A 99 3.74 7.62 8.92
N THR A 100 3.75 7.27 10.20
CA THR A 100 2.90 7.88 11.23
C THR A 100 3.20 9.37 11.38
N HIS A 101 4.44 9.80 11.12
CA HIS A 101 4.87 11.19 11.17
C HIS A 101 4.22 12.05 10.08
N ASP A 102 4.33 11.68 8.81
CA ASP A 102 3.73 12.46 7.71
C ASP A 102 2.21 12.58 7.87
N ASN A 103 1.52 11.50 8.25
CA ASN A 103 0.09 11.54 8.52
C ASN A 103 -0.27 12.50 9.66
N ARG A 104 0.53 12.50 10.72
CA ARG A 104 0.36 13.43 11.84
C ARG A 104 0.58 14.87 11.39
N ARG A 105 1.65 15.14 10.63
CA ARG A 105 1.95 16.47 10.08
C ARG A 105 0.82 17.02 9.22
N ILE A 106 0.23 16.18 8.36
CA ILE A 106 -0.94 16.55 7.54
C ILE A 106 -2.14 16.87 8.44
N ALA A 107 -2.43 16.02 9.44
CA ALA A 107 -3.53 16.26 10.37
C ALA A 107 -3.34 17.54 11.20
N ASP A 108 -2.12 17.80 11.65
CA ASP A 108 -1.72 18.99 12.39
C ASP A 108 -1.94 20.27 11.56
N ILE A 109 -1.59 20.25 10.26
CA ILE A 109 -1.86 21.35 9.34
C ILE A 109 -3.36 21.61 9.17
N LYS A 110 -4.18 20.55 9.11
CA LYS A 110 -5.65 20.69 9.06
C LYS A 110 -6.26 21.24 10.33
N GLN A 111 -5.69 20.92 11.50
CA GLN A 111 -6.10 21.55 12.75
C GLN A 111 -5.70 23.03 12.80
N LEU A 112 -4.53 23.36 12.28
CA LEU A 112 -4.07 24.75 12.18
C LEU A 112 -4.91 25.58 11.21
N GLU A 113 -5.32 25.01 10.08
CA GLU A 113 -6.24 25.63 9.11
C GLU A 113 -7.50 26.14 9.82
N LEU A 114 -8.17 25.26 10.57
CA LEU A 114 -9.35 25.63 11.35
C LEU A 114 -9.03 26.70 12.41
N ALA A 115 -7.91 26.58 13.11
CA ALA A 115 -7.56 27.52 14.17
C ALA A 115 -7.30 28.94 13.63
N VAL A 116 -6.59 29.08 12.49
CA VAL A 116 -6.34 30.38 11.87
C VAL A 116 -7.62 30.98 11.27
N GLU A 117 -8.52 30.16 10.73
CA GLU A 117 -9.84 30.61 10.27
C GLU A 117 -10.70 31.13 11.43
N LEU A 118 -10.72 30.42 12.56
CA LEU A 118 -11.43 30.87 13.76
C LEU A 118 -10.83 32.19 14.31
N TYR A 119 -9.51 32.32 14.30
CA TYR A 119 -8.83 33.55 14.67
C TYR A 119 -9.26 34.71 13.76
N PHE A 120 -9.28 34.51 12.43
CA PHE A 120 -9.74 35.52 11.47
C PHE A 120 -11.17 35.95 11.77
N ASN A 121 -12.06 35.01 12.06
CA ASN A 121 -13.46 35.29 12.38
C ASN A 121 -13.63 36.16 13.63
N TYR A 122 -12.76 36.01 14.61
CA TYR A 122 -12.84 36.72 15.88
C TYR A 122 -12.08 38.06 15.89
N LYS A 123 -10.91 38.12 15.22
CA LYS A 123 -10.01 39.28 15.24
C LYS A 123 -10.08 40.15 13.98
N GLY A 124 -10.75 39.68 12.93
CA GLY A 124 -10.92 40.42 11.67
C GLY A 124 -9.69 40.41 10.75
N GLY A 125 -8.75 39.49 10.97
CA GLY A 125 -7.54 39.32 10.18
C GLY A 125 -6.73 38.12 10.66
N TYR A 126 -5.81 37.62 9.83
CA TYR A 126 -4.89 36.55 10.24
C TYR A 126 -3.81 37.07 11.21
N PRO A 127 -3.19 36.18 12.02
CA PRO A 127 -2.11 36.58 12.93
C PRO A 127 -1.02 37.38 12.19
N PRO A 128 -0.75 38.64 12.60
CA PRO A 128 0.17 39.49 11.87
C PRO A 128 1.61 39.04 12.12
N THR A 129 2.29 38.65 11.05
CA THR A 129 3.74 38.47 11.03
C THR A 129 4.32 39.36 9.93
N THR A 130 5.62 39.58 9.96
CA THR A 130 6.32 40.15 8.81
C THR A 130 6.12 39.24 7.59
N SER A 131 6.17 39.79 6.37
CA SER A 131 6.10 38.97 5.16
C SER A 131 7.27 37.98 5.13
N GLY A 132 7.02 36.72 4.77
CA GLY A 132 8.02 35.66 4.76
C GLY A 132 7.50 34.36 5.38
N CYS A 133 8.35 33.32 5.37
CA CYS A 133 8.05 32.04 5.99
C CYS A 133 8.71 31.94 7.37
N TYR A 134 7.89 31.80 8.41
CA TYR A 134 8.36 31.73 9.79
C TYR A 134 8.00 30.38 10.40
N PRO A 135 8.76 29.90 11.39
CA PRO A 135 8.34 28.79 12.23
C PRO A 135 6.92 29.00 12.77
N ILE A 136 6.11 27.95 12.81
CA ILE A 136 4.73 28.02 13.32
C ILE A 136 4.67 28.47 14.81
N SER A 137 5.77 28.37 15.55
CA SER A 137 5.84 28.77 16.96
C SER A 137 5.53 30.24 17.20
N VAL A 138 5.65 31.10 16.16
CA VAL A 138 5.19 32.50 16.24
C VAL A 138 3.69 32.61 16.54
N LEU A 139 2.91 31.59 16.18
CA LEU A 139 1.46 31.52 16.41
C LEU A 139 1.09 31.13 17.84
N ASP A 140 2.03 30.68 18.68
CA ASP A 140 1.74 30.22 20.05
C ASP A 140 0.99 31.30 20.85
N SER A 141 1.41 32.56 20.76
CA SER A 141 0.78 33.69 21.49
C SER A 141 -0.55 34.17 20.91
N PHE A 142 -0.89 33.76 19.69
CA PHE A 142 -2.10 34.19 18.99
C PHE A 142 -3.20 33.14 19.01
N LEU A 143 -2.83 31.86 18.84
CA LEU A 143 -3.77 30.77 18.68
C LEU A 143 -3.98 29.96 19.95
N SER A 144 -2.97 29.82 20.80
CA SER A 144 -3.04 28.99 21.99
C SER A 144 -3.20 29.85 23.24
N PRO A 145 -4.09 29.50 24.19
CA PRO A 145 -4.98 28.32 24.21
C PRO A 145 -6.36 28.56 23.57
N ASP A 146 -6.66 29.77 23.10
CA ASP A 146 -8.04 30.20 22.80
C ASP A 146 -8.65 29.56 21.55
N PHE A 147 -7.85 29.29 20.51
CA PHE A 147 -8.30 28.77 19.21
C PHE A 147 -7.78 27.37 18.92
N ILE A 148 -6.69 26.96 19.57
CA ILE A 148 -6.15 25.60 19.54
C ILE A 148 -5.53 25.27 20.91
N THR A 149 -5.64 24.02 21.35
CA THR A 149 -5.12 23.60 22.67
C THR A 149 -3.60 23.73 22.77
N ARG A 150 -2.90 23.50 21.65
CA ARG A 150 -1.45 23.65 21.53
C ARG A 150 -1.07 23.70 20.07
N VAL A 151 -0.19 24.65 19.71
CA VAL A 151 0.39 24.66 18.36
C VAL A 151 1.30 23.44 18.18
N PRO A 152 1.14 22.67 17.08
CA PRO A 152 2.01 21.55 16.74
C PRO A 152 3.48 21.94 16.77
N ARG A 153 4.28 21.15 17.49
CA ARG A 153 5.73 21.31 17.57
C ARG A 153 6.35 19.93 17.51
N GLU A 154 7.12 19.67 16.46
CA GLU A 154 8.03 18.53 16.40
C GLU A 154 9.45 19.06 16.65
N ARG A 155 10.13 18.51 17.66
CA ARG A 155 11.53 18.84 17.92
C ARG A 155 12.36 17.98 16.99
N PHE A 156 12.81 18.56 15.88
CA PHE A 156 13.91 17.97 15.11
C PHE A 156 15.21 18.51 15.69
N GLU A 157 16.11 17.62 16.12
CA GLU A 157 17.42 17.96 16.67
C GLU A 157 18.47 18.25 15.58
N GLU A 158 18.07 18.21 14.31
CA GLU A 158 18.98 18.40 13.19
C GLU A 158 18.82 19.78 12.56
N ILE A 159 19.97 20.41 12.36
CA ILE A 159 20.20 21.81 12.08
C ILE A 159 19.42 22.27 10.84
N GLY A 160 18.50 23.23 11.04
CA GLY A 160 18.25 24.28 10.03
C GLY A 160 16.86 24.37 9.38
N HIS A 161 15.91 23.47 9.65
CA HIS A 161 14.57 23.55 9.04
C HIS A 161 13.44 23.29 10.04
N ASP A 162 12.53 24.25 10.15
CA ASP A 162 11.28 24.06 10.88
C ASP A 162 10.34 23.14 10.11
N ILE A 163 9.84 22.10 10.77
CA ILE A 163 8.89 21.15 10.18
C ILE A 163 7.59 21.85 9.82
N TYR A 164 7.12 22.78 10.67
CA TYR A 164 5.90 23.53 10.46
C TYR A 164 6.22 25.00 10.28
N GLN A 165 5.70 25.59 9.21
CA GLN A 165 5.91 26.99 8.89
C GLN A 165 4.60 27.70 8.55
N TYR A 166 4.61 29.01 8.76
CA TYR A 166 3.52 29.93 8.53
C TYR A 166 4.01 31.10 7.67
N GLY A 167 3.26 31.40 6.61
CA GLY A 167 3.44 32.60 5.81
C GLY A 167 2.12 33.35 5.70
N VAL A 168 2.18 34.67 5.76
CA VAL A 168 1.02 35.56 5.59
C VAL A 168 1.24 36.49 4.42
N SER A 169 0.18 36.78 3.68
CA SER A 169 0.21 37.80 2.64
C SER A 169 0.46 39.19 3.22
N PRO A 170 1.07 40.12 2.46
CA PRO A 170 1.36 41.48 2.95
C PRO A 170 0.12 42.27 3.39
N ASP A 171 -1.06 41.92 2.88
CA ASP A 171 -2.36 42.51 3.20
C ASP A 171 -3.07 41.80 4.36
N GLY A 172 -2.52 40.71 4.91
CA GLY A 172 -3.12 39.96 6.01
C GLY A 172 -4.40 39.20 5.64
N SER A 173 -4.70 39.06 4.35
CA SER A 173 -5.95 38.47 3.84
C SER A 173 -5.84 36.98 3.50
N GLN A 174 -4.62 36.47 3.33
CA GLN A 174 -4.33 35.09 2.96
C GLN A 174 -3.16 34.55 3.76
N VAL A 175 -3.20 33.26 4.08
CA VAL A 175 -2.09 32.58 4.75
C VAL A 175 -1.74 31.29 4.05
N VAL A 176 -0.50 30.86 4.23
CA VAL A 176 0.00 29.56 3.83
C VAL A 176 0.50 28.83 5.07
N LEU A 177 0.01 27.61 5.23
CA LEU A 177 0.47 26.68 6.24
C LEU A 177 1.27 25.59 5.54
N LYS A 178 2.47 25.33 6.04
CA LYS A 178 3.41 24.39 5.46
C LYS A 178 3.83 23.33 6.48
N ALA A 179 3.90 22.09 6.05
CA ALA A 179 4.58 21.00 6.76
C ALA A 179 5.60 20.29 5.87
N ALA A 180 6.85 20.15 6.31
CA ALA A 180 7.85 19.34 5.63
C ALA A 180 7.55 17.85 5.85
N LEU A 181 7.38 17.07 4.78
CA LEU A 181 7.19 15.63 4.86
C LEU A 181 8.52 14.89 4.69
N ASP A 182 8.65 13.71 5.30
CA ASP A 182 9.88 12.92 5.21
C ASP A 182 10.08 12.31 3.80
N LYS A 183 8.99 12.12 3.06
CA LYS A 183 8.95 11.50 1.73
C LYS A 183 7.83 12.10 0.88
N GLU A 184 7.96 11.99 -0.43
CA GLU A 184 6.86 12.27 -1.36
C GLU A 184 5.62 11.44 -1.04
N ARG A 185 4.46 12.10 -1.03
CA ARG A 185 3.16 11.52 -0.74
C ARG A 185 2.17 11.80 -1.86
N PRO A 186 1.19 10.91 -2.10
CA PRO A 186 0.14 11.18 -3.10
C PRO A 186 -0.65 12.47 -2.85
N VAL A 187 -0.70 12.96 -1.60
CA VAL A 187 -1.36 14.23 -1.24
C VAL A 187 -0.70 15.45 -1.88
N LEU A 188 0.59 15.34 -2.19
CA LEU A 188 1.40 16.40 -2.83
C LEU A 188 1.07 16.61 -4.32
N LYS A 189 0.21 15.77 -4.90
CA LYS A 189 -0.24 16.01 -6.29
C LYS A 189 -1.30 17.09 -6.40
N SER A 190 -1.82 17.54 -5.27
CA SER A 190 -3.01 18.39 -5.17
C SER A 190 -2.81 19.56 -4.21
N ASP A 191 -1.63 19.70 -3.64
CA ASP A 191 -1.29 20.82 -2.79
C ASP A 191 -0.70 21.96 -3.62
N LEU A 192 -0.09 22.94 -2.94
CA LEU A 192 0.45 24.12 -3.57
C LEU A 192 1.92 23.94 -3.86
N ASP A 193 2.34 24.26 -5.08
CA ASP A 193 3.75 24.27 -5.48
C ASP A 193 4.33 25.69 -5.57
N GLY A 194 5.65 25.80 -5.51
CA GLY A 194 6.39 27.05 -5.67
C GLY A 194 6.55 27.88 -4.40
N ASN A 195 7.06 29.10 -4.56
CA ASN A 195 7.26 30.03 -3.45
C ASN A 195 6.00 30.86 -3.20
N VAL A 196 5.33 30.64 -2.06
CA VAL A 196 4.11 31.35 -1.68
C VAL A 196 4.33 32.11 -0.37
N PHE A 197 4.21 33.43 -0.41
CA PHE A 197 4.46 34.33 0.73
C PHE A 197 5.82 34.13 1.42
N GLY A 198 6.82 33.68 0.66
CA GLY A 198 8.17 33.38 1.15
C GLY A 198 8.37 31.95 1.63
N CYS A 199 7.31 31.13 1.67
CA CYS A 199 7.39 29.70 1.95
C CYS A 199 7.65 28.91 0.66
N ASN A 200 8.74 28.13 0.65
CA ASN A 200 8.96 27.14 -0.39
C ASN A 200 8.01 25.96 -0.19
N CYS A 201 7.05 25.80 -1.10
CA CYS A 201 6.07 24.74 -1.13
C CYS A 201 6.35 23.67 -2.18
N ASP A 202 7.53 23.69 -2.80
CA ASP A 202 7.95 22.57 -3.66
C ASP A 202 8.09 21.28 -2.83
N ASP A 203 7.76 20.15 -3.46
CA ASP A 203 7.91 18.82 -2.88
C ASP A 203 9.27 18.60 -2.21
N PRO A 204 9.33 17.97 -1.02
CA PRO A 204 8.27 17.22 -0.33
C PRO A 204 7.51 18.04 0.74
N ASN A 205 7.26 19.32 0.50
CA ASN A 205 6.59 20.19 1.47
C ASN A 205 5.09 20.24 1.23
N TYR A 206 4.28 19.77 2.19
CA TYR A 206 2.84 19.89 2.11
C TYR A 206 2.38 21.32 2.43
N CYS A 207 1.79 22.01 1.45
CA CYS A 207 1.31 23.38 1.62
C CYS A 207 -0.19 23.55 1.36
N ILE A 208 -0.86 24.30 2.23
CA ILE A 208 -2.24 24.72 2.03
C ILE A 208 -2.36 26.23 2.11
N ARG A 209 -3.25 26.81 1.30
CA ARG A 209 -3.60 28.23 1.35
C ARG A 209 -4.96 28.36 2.01
N VAL A 210 -5.04 29.27 2.97
CA VAL A 210 -6.28 29.64 3.63
C VAL A 210 -6.61 31.07 3.22
N ASN A 211 -7.79 31.24 2.62
CA ASN A 211 -8.33 32.52 2.20
C ASN A 211 -9.81 32.56 2.59
N LYS A 212 -10.24 33.68 3.17
CA LYS A 212 -11.64 33.89 3.51
C LYS A 212 -12.24 34.98 2.63
#